data_AF-A0AAV7JMY1-F1
#
_entry.id   AF-A0AAV7JMY1-F1
#
_cell.length_a   1.000
_cell.length_b   1.000
_cell.length_c   1.000
_cell.angle_alpha   90.00
_cell.angle_beta   90.00
_cell.angle_gamma   90.00
#
_symmetry.space_group_name_H-M   'P 1'
#
loop_
_entity.id
_entity.type
_entity.pdbx_description
1 polymer ?
#
loop_
_entity_poly.entity_id
_entity_poly.type
_entity_poly.pdbx_seq_one_letter_code
_entity_poly.pdbx_strand_id
1 'polypeptide(L)'
;MRKITKEVLELGFPKSNSSYITLVKFRDVVDSCFGKHIKGDFKMVVYHFEQSFKQSGLSCSTKVHVLCRHLIPFITNYLPDGMGLGSVSEQAFESAHSRFGRVWETRYKCQEENEKFPECLLDTVSDVNFVNFINKS
;
A
#
# COMPACT_ATOMS: atom_id res chain seq x y z
N MET A 1 9.30 -11.70 -6.51
CA MET A 1 9.84 -10.46 -5.90
C MET A 1 11.35 -10.46 -6.10
N ARG A 2 11.88 -9.71 -7.07
CA ARG A 2 13.33 -9.70 -7.33
C ARG A 2 14.01 -8.90 -6.22
N LYS A 3 14.88 -9.55 -5.44
CA LYS A 3 15.72 -8.88 -4.44
C LYS A 3 16.64 -7.93 -5.19
N ILE A 4 16.48 -6.63 -4.98
CA ILE A 4 17.45 -5.63 -5.41
C ILE A 4 18.71 -5.88 -4.56
N THR A 5 19.78 -6.36 -5.19
CA THR A 5 21.06 -6.61 -4.53
C THR A 5 21.75 -5.29 -4.19
N LYS A 6 22.55 -5.27 -3.11
CA LYS A 6 23.34 -4.10 -2.66
C LYS A 6 24.16 -3.45 -3.80
N GLU A 7 24.56 -4.25 -4.79
CA GLU A 7 25.30 -3.80 -5.97
C GLU A 7 24.53 -2.82 -6.87
N VAL A 8 23.19 -2.90 -6.94
CA VAL A 8 22.36 -1.94 -7.71
C VAL A 8 22.33 -0.56 -7.03
N LEU A 9 22.55 -0.51 -5.71
CA LEU A 9 22.69 0.76 -4.98
C LEU A 9 24.08 1.38 -5.14
N GLU A 10 25.09 0.59 -5.51
CA GLU A 10 26.48 1.03 -5.69
C GLU A 10 26.83 1.38 -7.14
N LEU A 11 25.97 1.02 -8.11
CA LEU A 11 26.05 1.46 -9.50
C LEU A 11 25.61 2.93 -9.65
N GLY A 12 26.45 3.84 -9.18
CA GLY A 12 26.72 5.12 -9.84
C GLY A 12 25.54 6.05 -10.12
N PHE A 13 24.63 6.27 -9.15
CA PHE A 13 23.82 7.49 -9.20
C PHE A 13 24.66 8.67 -8.69
N PRO A 14 24.76 9.79 -9.45
CA PRO A 14 25.52 10.94 -9.00
C PRO A 14 24.98 11.38 -7.63
N LYS A 15 25.89 11.55 -6.66
CA LYS A 15 25.57 12.06 -5.30
C LYS A 15 24.88 13.44 -5.32
N SER A 16 24.74 14.07 -6.49
CA SER A 16 24.03 15.32 -6.75
C SER A 16 22.59 15.18 -7.27
N ASN A 17 22.06 13.96 -7.47
CA ASN A 17 20.69 13.80 -7.98
C ASN A 17 19.66 13.93 -6.83
N SER A 18 19.18 15.16 -6.62
CA SER A 18 18.20 15.51 -5.59
C SER A 18 16.90 14.69 -5.68
N SER A 19 16.51 14.23 -6.87
CA SER A 19 15.38 13.33 -7.06
C SER A 19 15.64 11.92 -6.50
N TYR A 20 16.84 11.37 -6.67
CA TYR A 20 17.20 10.07 -6.09
C TYR A 20 17.15 10.10 -4.57
N ILE A 21 17.75 11.13 -3.95
CA ILE A 21 17.70 11.32 -2.49
C ILE A 21 16.24 11.37 -2.01
N THR A 22 15.37 12.05 -2.78
CA THR A 22 13.95 12.15 -2.48
C THR A 22 13.22 10.81 -2.53
N LEU A 23 13.54 9.95 -3.49
CA LEU A 23 12.99 8.60 -3.54
C LEU A 23 13.49 7.73 -2.36
N VAL A 24 14.75 7.89 -1.94
CA VAL A 24 15.27 7.21 -0.75
C VAL A 24 14.52 7.67 0.50
N LYS A 25 14.31 8.98 0.69
CA LYS A 25 13.54 9.51 1.81
C LYS A 25 12.07 9.11 1.77
N PHE A 26 11.49 9.00 0.57
CA PHE A 26 10.14 8.47 0.41
C PHE A 26 10.03 7.00 0.83
N ARG A 27 11.02 6.16 0.48
CA ARG A 27 11.08 4.77 0.96
C ARG A 27 11.08 4.71 2.49
N ASP A 28 11.85 5.57 3.15
CA ASP A 28 11.87 5.63 4.61
C ASP A 28 10.48 5.97 5.17
N VAL A 29 9.73 6.89 4.54
CA VAL A 29 8.32 7.20 4.91
C VAL A 29 7.42 5.98 4.76
N VAL A 30 7.56 5.23 3.66
CA VAL A 30 6.78 3.99 3.44
C VAL A 30 7.09 2.96 4.52
N ASP A 31 8.37 2.70 4.80
CA ASP A 31 8.80 1.71 5.78
C ASP A 31 8.34 2.07 7.20
N SER A 32 8.32 3.37 7.51
CA SER A 32 7.92 3.90 8.82
C SER A 32 6.42 3.99 9.02
N CYS A 33 5.65 4.35 7.99
CA CYS A 33 4.23 4.73 8.14
C CYS A 33 3.24 3.76 7.47
N PHE A 34 3.62 3.02 6.42
CA PHE A 34 2.64 2.31 5.56
C PHE A 34 2.35 0.87 6.03
N GLY A 35 3.11 0.38 7.00
CA GLY A 35 2.83 -0.90 7.66
C GLY A 35 1.63 -0.82 8.60
N LYS A 36 1.30 -1.97 9.21
CA LYS A 36 0.27 -2.06 10.27
C LYS A 36 0.64 -1.21 11.50
N HIS A 37 1.94 -1.11 11.80
CA HIS A 37 2.47 -0.35 12.93
C HIS A 37 3.47 0.69 12.45
N ILE A 38 3.52 1.81 13.15
CA ILE A 38 4.54 2.84 12.95
C ILE A 38 5.89 2.28 13.38
N LYS A 39 6.96 2.64 12.66
CA LYS A 39 8.33 2.30 13.05
C LYS A 39 9.18 3.55 13.25
N GLY A 40 9.83 3.65 14.40
CA GLY A 40 10.75 4.74 14.73
C GLY A 40 10.07 6.11 14.79
N ASP A 41 10.87 7.18 14.65
CA ASP A 41 10.37 8.56 14.61
C ASP A 41 9.87 8.92 13.21
N PHE A 42 8.64 8.52 12.93
CA PHE A 42 8.01 8.75 11.64
C PHE A 42 7.84 10.24 11.31
N LYS A 43 7.71 11.11 12.32
CA LYS A 43 7.56 12.57 12.11
C LYS A 43 8.85 13.14 11.53
N MET A 44 10.00 12.73 12.06
CA MET A 44 11.31 13.11 11.52
C MET A 44 11.54 12.55 10.12
N VAL A 45 11.11 11.31 9.85
CA VAL A 45 11.21 10.71 8.52
C VAL A 45 10.40 11.49 7.48
N VAL A 46 9.16 11.86 7.80
CA VAL A 46 8.30 12.70 6.94
C VAL A 46 8.91 14.09 6.73
N TYR A 47 9.45 14.69 7.78
CA TYR A 47 10.15 15.97 7.68
C TYR A 47 11.34 15.91 6.72
N HIS A 48 12.20 14.88 6.83
CA HIS A 48 13.35 14.72 5.95
C HIS A 48 12.94 14.50 4.48
N PHE A 49 11.85 13.78 4.25
CA PHE A 49 11.27 13.66 2.91
C PHE A 49 10.79 15.01 2.38
N GLU A 50 10.07 15.80 3.19
CA GLU A 50 9.60 17.13 2.76
C GLU A 50 10.77 18.05 2.38
N GLN A 51 11.84 18.06 3.17
CA GLN A 51 13.02 18.88 2.88
C GLN A 51 13.71 18.45 1.58
N SER A 52 13.92 17.15 1.35
CA SER A 52 14.55 16.70 0.11
C SER A 52 13.64 16.93 -1.10
N PHE A 53 12.32 16.76 -0.95
CA PHE A 53 11.37 17.02 -2.03
C PHE A 53 11.41 18.49 -2.46
N LYS A 54 11.45 19.44 -1.51
CA LYS A 54 11.61 20.87 -1.82
C LYS A 54 12.89 21.17 -2.60
N GLN A 55 13.98 20.47 -2.28
CA GLN A 55 15.27 20.62 -2.96
C GLN A 55 15.34 19.89 -4.31
N SER A 56 14.38 19.01 -4.61
CA SER A 56 14.37 18.20 -5.83
C SER A 56 13.97 18.96 -7.08
N GLY A 57 13.30 20.11 -6.95
CA GLY A 57 12.71 20.84 -8.07
C GLY A 57 11.52 20.14 -8.74
N LEU A 58 11.03 19.03 -8.18
CA LEU A 58 9.86 18.31 -8.67
C LEU A 58 8.58 19.10 -8.40
N SER A 59 7.61 18.99 -9.31
CA SER A 59 6.29 19.58 -9.12
C SER A 59 5.54 18.88 -7.97
N CYS A 60 4.94 19.68 -7.10
CA CYS A 60 4.15 19.15 -5.99
C CYS A 60 2.83 18.58 -6.50
N SER A 61 2.65 17.27 -6.38
CA SER A 61 1.36 16.62 -6.64
C SER A 61 0.48 16.64 -5.39
N THR A 62 -0.83 16.43 -5.55
CA THR A 62 -1.78 16.28 -4.43
C THR A 62 -1.34 15.19 -3.46
N LYS A 63 -0.80 14.06 -3.97
CA LYS A 63 -0.32 12.97 -3.11
C LYS A 63 0.86 13.41 -2.23
N VAL A 64 1.80 14.18 -2.79
CA VAL A 64 2.93 14.72 -2.01
C VAL A 64 2.45 15.74 -0.99
N HIS A 65 1.53 16.63 -1.36
CA HIS A 65 0.92 17.57 -0.42
C HIS A 65 0.28 16.84 0.77
N VAL A 66 -0.52 15.80 0.50
CA VAL A 66 -1.14 14.97 1.55
C VAL A 66 -0.10 14.32 2.45
N LEU A 67 0.96 13.74 1.89
CA LEU A 67 2.04 13.13 2.68
C LEU A 67 2.74 14.13 3.60
N CYS A 68 3.04 15.34 3.11
CA CYS A 68 3.79 16.32 3.90
C CYS A 68 2.93 17.09 4.91
N ARG A 69 1.62 17.25 4.65
CA ARG A 69 0.73 18.11 5.46
C ARG A 69 -0.27 17.35 6.32
N HIS A 70 -0.78 16.24 5.81
CA HIS A 70 -1.92 15.55 6.42
C HIS A 70 -1.55 14.20 7.03
N LEU A 71 -0.43 13.58 6.64
CA LEU A 71 -0.01 12.28 7.17
C LEU A 71 0.19 12.29 8.69
N ILE A 72 0.96 13.25 9.22
CA ILE A 72 1.24 13.31 10.66
C ILE A 72 -0.03 13.60 11.46
N PRO A 73 -0.86 14.62 11.13
CA PRO A 73 -2.14 14.84 11.80
C PRO A 73 -3.07 13.64 11.70
N PHE A 74 -3.13 12.98 10.55
CA PHE A 74 -4.00 11.83 10.34
C PHE A 74 -3.62 10.68 11.27
N ILE A 75 -2.35 10.28 11.26
CA ILE A 75 -1.83 9.20 12.11
C ILE A 75 -2.01 9.55 13.60
N THR A 76 -1.70 10.80 13.98
CA THR A 76 -1.72 11.20 15.40
C THR A 76 -3.13 11.32 15.97
N ASN A 77 -4.10 11.77 15.17
CA ASN A 77 -5.42 12.13 15.68
C ASN A 77 -6.50 11.09 15.40
N TYR A 78 -6.30 10.21 14.41
CA TYR A 78 -7.35 9.31 13.92
C TYR A 78 -6.99 7.84 13.97
N LEU A 79 -5.71 7.49 14.11
CA LEU A 79 -5.31 6.09 14.30
C LEU A 79 -5.07 5.79 15.78
N PRO A 80 -5.33 4.54 16.22
CA PRO A 80 -4.90 4.10 17.53
C PRO A 80 -3.38 4.23 17.69
N ASP A 81 -2.93 4.45 18.93
CA ASP A 81 -1.51 4.63 19.23
C ASP A 81 -0.64 3.50 18.66
N GLY A 82 0.42 3.89 17.95
CA GLY A 82 1.37 2.97 17.32
C GLY A 82 0.90 2.31 16.03
N MET A 83 -0.31 2.62 15.53
CA MET A 83 -0.83 2.08 14.26
C MET A 83 -0.37 2.92 13.07
N GLY A 84 0.03 2.23 11.99
CA GLY A 84 0.36 2.83 10.70
C GLY A 84 -0.80 2.75 9.71
N LEU A 85 -0.63 3.34 8.52
CA LEU A 85 -1.66 3.38 7.48
C LEU A 85 -2.10 2.00 6.98
N GLY A 86 -1.28 0.97 7.18
CA GLY A 86 -1.62 -0.40 6.80
C GLY A 86 -2.90 -0.92 7.48
N SER A 87 -3.29 -0.35 8.63
CA SER A 87 -4.53 -0.73 9.31
C SER A 87 -5.80 -0.22 8.64
N VAL A 88 -5.68 0.81 7.79
CA VAL A 88 -6.78 1.43 7.04
C VAL A 88 -6.58 1.32 5.53
N SER A 89 -5.67 0.43 5.10
CA SER A 89 -5.32 0.25 3.69
C SER A 89 -6.41 -0.52 2.95
N GLU A 90 -6.82 0.00 1.80
CA GLU A 90 -7.75 -0.65 0.87
C GLU A 90 -7.13 -1.89 0.18
N GLN A 91 -5.81 -2.07 0.24
CA GLN A 91 -5.11 -3.17 -0.45
C GLN A 91 -5.63 -4.56 -0.05
N ALA A 92 -6.05 -4.74 1.20
CA ALA A 92 -6.63 -6.01 1.65
C ALA A 92 -7.95 -6.32 0.92
N PHE A 93 -8.76 -5.28 0.66
CA PHE A 93 -10.03 -5.39 -0.06
C PHE A 93 -9.80 -5.60 -1.56
N GLU A 94 -8.85 -4.87 -2.16
CA GLU A 94 -8.44 -5.07 -3.56
C GLU A 94 -7.94 -6.50 -3.80
N SER A 95 -7.18 -7.07 -2.86
CA SER A 95 -6.74 -8.47 -2.93
C SER A 95 -7.90 -9.46 -2.88
N ALA A 96 -8.91 -9.19 -2.03
CA ALA A 96 -10.12 -9.99 -1.96
C ALA A 96 -10.92 -9.92 -3.28
N HIS A 97 -11.05 -8.74 -3.89
CA HIS A 97 -11.69 -8.57 -5.19
C HIS A 97 -10.97 -9.32 -6.32
N SER A 98 -9.65 -9.18 -6.40
CA SER A 98 -8.84 -9.91 -7.39
C SER A 98 -9.02 -11.42 -7.26
N ARG A 99 -9.05 -11.92 -6.02
CA ARG A 99 -9.31 -13.32 -5.73
C ARG A 99 -10.71 -13.74 -6.14
N PHE A 100 -11.73 -12.96 -5.79
CA PHE A 100 -13.11 -13.23 -6.16
C PHE A 100 -13.25 -13.38 -7.67
N GLY A 101 -12.75 -12.41 -8.44
CA GLY A 101 -12.78 -12.46 -9.91
C GLY A 101 -12.12 -13.73 -10.46
N ARG A 102 -10.98 -14.16 -9.89
CA ARG A 102 -10.35 -15.41 -10.29
C ARG A 102 -11.21 -16.63 -10.01
N VAL A 103 -11.83 -16.72 -8.83
CA VAL A 103 -12.68 -17.87 -8.46
C VAL A 103 -13.93 -17.90 -9.35
N TRP A 104 -14.57 -16.75 -9.56
CA TRP A 104 -15.70 -16.60 -10.48
C TRP A 104 -15.34 -17.11 -11.88
N GLU A 105 -14.31 -16.52 -12.50
CA GLU A 105 -13.91 -16.82 -13.87
C GLU A 105 -13.50 -18.28 -14.10
N THR A 106 -12.91 -18.93 -13.09
CA THR A 106 -12.37 -20.29 -13.24
C THR A 106 -13.33 -21.41 -12.84
N ARG A 107 -14.33 -21.13 -12.01
CA ARG A 107 -15.17 -22.19 -11.41
C ARG A 107 -16.67 -21.99 -11.58
N TYR A 108 -17.15 -20.76 -11.49
CA TYR A 108 -18.59 -20.51 -11.30
C TYR A 108 -19.21 -19.59 -12.34
N LYS A 109 -18.42 -19.02 -13.25
CA LYS A 109 -18.89 -18.07 -14.26
C LYS A 109 -20.07 -18.64 -15.06
N CYS A 110 -21.17 -17.90 -15.03
CA CYS A 110 -22.36 -18.14 -15.85
C CYS A 110 -22.97 -16.80 -16.28
N GLN A 111 -23.81 -16.83 -17.30
CA GLN A 111 -24.54 -15.65 -17.77
C GLN A 111 -25.64 -15.27 -16.77
N GLU A 112 -25.98 -13.98 -16.67
CA GLU A 112 -26.98 -13.49 -15.70
C GLU A 112 -28.38 -14.06 -15.95
N GLU A 113 -28.69 -14.40 -17.20
CA GLU A 113 -29.97 -15.01 -17.59
C GLU A 113 -30.05 -16.50 -17.24
N ASN A 114 -28.95 -17.10 -16.79
CA ASN A 114 -28.93 -18.49 -16.38
C ASN A 114 -29.66 -18.64 -15.03
N GLU A 115 -30.60 -19.58 -14.95
CA GLU A 115 -31.33 -19.87 -13.71
C GLU A 115 -30.41 -20.20 -12.53
N LYS A 116 -29.20 -20.70 -12.79
CA LYS A 116 -28.18 -21.04 -11.78
C LYS A 116 -27.29 -19.87 -11.36
N PHE A 117 -27.47 -18.69 -11.94
CA PHE A 117 -26.65 -17.52 -11.65
C PHE A 117 -26.64 -17.16 -10.15
N PRO A 118 -27.79 -17.14 -9.44
CA PRO A 118 -27.81 -16.86 -8.01
C PRO A 118 -26.97 -17.85 -7.20
N GLU A 119 -27.05 -19.15 -7.51
CA GLU A 119 -26.31 -20.21 -6.82
C GLU A 119 -24.81 -20.11 -7.11
N CYS A 120 -24.42 -19.93 -8.38
CA CYS A 120 -23.02 -19.76 -8.76
C CYS A 120 -22.37 -18.55 -8.07
N LEU A 121 -23.12 -17.44 -7.96
CA LEU A 121 -22.64 -16.25 -7.25
C LEU A 121 -22.47 -16.53 -5.75
N LEU A 122 -23.47 -17.17 -5.13
CA LEU A 122 -23.42 -17.53 -3.71
C LEU A 122 -22.28 -18.49 -3.39
N ASP A 123 -22.06 -19.49 -4.23
CA ASP A 123 -20.96 -20.45 -4.09
C ASP A 123 -19.61 -19.76 -4.21
N THR A 124 -19.46 -18.83 -5.16
CA THR A 124 -18.23 -18.03 -5.31
C THR A 124 -17.92 -17.22 -4.05
N VAL A 125 -18.93 -16.53 -3.50
CA VAL A 125 -18.79 -15.76 -2.26
C VAL A 125 -18.40 -16.68 -1.10
N SER A 126 -19.04 -17.84 -0.99
CA SER A 126 -18.77 -18.83 0.05
C SER A 126 -17.34 -19.35 -0.04
N ASP A 127 -16.88 -19.77 -1.22
CA ASP A 127 -15.53 -20.28 -1.46
C ASP A 127 -14.44 -19.26 -1.12
N VAL A 128 -14.65 -18.00 -1.50
CA VAL A 128 -13.72 -16.91 -1.22
C VAL A 128 -13.64 -16.65 0.28
N ASN A 129 -14.78 -16.64 0.98
CA ASN A 129 -14.85 -16.35 2.42
C ASN A 129 -14.35 -17.51 3.30
N PHE A 130 -14.66 -18.75 2.96
CA PHE A 130 -14.24 -19.93 3.74
C PHE A 130 -12.72 -20.06 3.83
N VAL A 131 -12.02 -19.88 2.71
CA VAL A 131 -10.55 -19.96 2.70
C VAL A 131 -9.90 -18.75 3.40
N ASN A 132 -10.57 -17.60 3.43
CA ASN A 132 -10.09 -16.44 4.19
C ASN A 132 -10.21 -16.66 5.71
N PHE A 133 -11.11 -17.53 6.17
CA PHE A 133 -11.25 -17.92 7.57
C PHE A 133 -10.12 -18.85 8.03
N ILE A 134 -9.76 -19.83 7.20
CA ILE A 134 -8.69 -20.80 7.52
C ILE A 134 -7.30 -20.14 7.52
N ASN A 135 -7.03 -19.20 6.61
CA ASN A 135 -5.72 -18.52 6.52
C ASN A 135 -5.52 -17.36 7.52
N LYS A 136 -6.52 -17.06 8.35
CA LYS A 136 -6.44 -16.07 9.43
C LYS A 136 -6.29 -16.69 10.83
N SER A 137 -6.25 -18.03 10.93
CA SER A 137 -6.01 -18.80 12.16
C SER A 137 -4.53 -19.12 12.31
#